data_AF-A0A934AJ92-F1
#
_entry.id   AF-A0A934AJ92-F1
#
_cell.length_a   1.000
_cell.length_b   1.000
_cell.length_c   1.000
_cell.angle_alpha   90.00
_cell.angle_beta   90.00
_cell.angle_gamma   90.00
#
_symmetry.space_group_name_H-M   'P 1'
#
loop_
_entity.id
_entity.type
_entity.pdbx_description
1 polymer ?
#
loop_
_entity_poly.entity_id
_entity_poly.type
_entity_poly.pdbx_seq_one_letter_code
_entity_poly.pdbx_strand_id
1 'polypeptide(L)'
;MTVTTTQVLPGTREEITDLLQTEFSREVYTWAHMADDTWQFDSQNPHSAKVVFRFSTAGAGQTEVEMTATQMNSESALRSWEESVLDGVREKLRQARIVAERTQPDGAVPGPGGEPKAPAFSSDVEKPGLSSAPRPDDLALVVGVEKYQLVPSADYGERDAATFRDYLLGLGVPEENIVLLTGARATRTGLVKYLEEWLPRNASAESRVYFYFSGHGAPDPKTGEAFLVPWDGDPRFLESSGYPLAKLYSGLAGLKAREVVVALDSCFSGAGGRSVLAKGIRPLVAKVRTEAPASRKLSVLTASSAEEVAGSLEKKGHGLFTYYLLKGLQGEADADKDKHVTLAELHAYLGKSVAKAARLQNREQSPQLKAADPALKLY
;
A
#
# COMPACT_ATOMS: atom_id res chain seq x y z
N MET A 1 -10.43 0.68 52.16
CA MET A 1 -9.90 0.71 50.78
C MET A 1 -11.02 0.29 49.87
N THR A 2 -11.68 1.25 49.25
CA THR A 2 -12.79 1.00 48.33
C THR A 2 -12.38 1.65 47.02
N VAL A 3 -12.10 0.81 46.03
CA VAL A 3 -11.69 1.24 44.69
C VAL A 3 -12.94 1.76 43.98
N THR A 4 -13.01 3.07 43.80
CA THR A 4 -14.01 3.70 42.93
C THR A 4 -13.45 3.69 41.51
N THR A 5 -13.70 2.61 40.76
CA THR A 5 -13.53 2.64 39.30
C THR A 5 -14.86 3.03 38.70
N THR A 6 -15.12 4.33 38.60
CA THR A 6 -16.13 4.83 37.67
C THR A 6 -15.52 4.65 36.28
N GLN A 7 -15.91 3.58 35.58
CA GLN A 7 -15.65 3.40 34.17
C GLN A 7 -16.29 4.59 33.42
N VAL A 8 -15.47 5.59 33.11
CA VAL A 8 -15.76 6.53 32.04
C VAL A 8 -15.62 5.70 30.76
N LEU A 9 -16.73 5.37 30.11
CA LEU A 9 -16.72 4.78 28.77
C LEU A 9 -15.94 5.76 27.85
N PRO A 10 -14.79 5.37 27.28
CA PRO A 10 -14.10 6.20 26.31
C PRO A 10 -14.90 6.17 25.00
N GLY A 11 -15.19 7.37 24.51
CA GLY A 11 -15.96 7.64 23.30
C GLY A 11 -15.87 9.14 23.07
N THR A 12 -14.64 9.65 22.97
CA THR A 12 -14.42 11.09 22.77
C THR A 12 -14.86 11.48 21.36
N ARG A 13 -15.24 12.75 21.19
CA ARG A 13 -15.48 13.38 19.88
C ARG A 13 -14.40 12.99 18.86
N GLU A 14 -13.15 12.90 19.30
CA GLU A 14 -12.01 12.52 18.47
C GLU A 14 -12.09 11.09 17.94
N GLU A 15 -12.47 10.10 18.75
CA GLU A 15 -12.59 8.70 18.31
C GLU A 15 -13.71 8.54 17.27
N ILE A 16 -14.86 9.18 17.48
CA ILE A 16 -15.97 9.12 16.52
C ILE A 16 -15.62 9.93 15.26
N THR A 17 -14.95 11.08 15.37
CA THR A 17 -14.46 11.85 14.22
C THR A 17 -13.43 11.06 13.40
N ASP A 18 -12.50 10.34 14.05
CA ASP A 18 -11.43 9.59 13.37
C ASP A 18 -11.97 8.35 12.65
N LEU A 19 -12.95 7.65 13.26
CA LEU A 19 -13.64 6.49 12.66
C LEU A 19 -14.51 6.92 11.47
N LEU A 20 -15.23 8.03 11.61
CA LEU A 20 -15.99 8.63 10.53
C LEU A 20 -15.07 9.10 9.40
N GLN A 21 -13.98 9.83 9.68
CA GLN A 21 -13.00 10.22 8.65
C GLN A 21 -12.39 9.01 7.93
N THR A 22 -12.13 7.92 8.67
CA THR A 22 -11.59 6.67 8.12
C THR A 22 -12.57 5.97 7.17
N GLU A 23 -13.84 5.82 7.54
CA GLU A 23 -14.86 5.22 6.65
C GLU A 23 -15.31 6.18 5.53
N PHE A 24 -15.38 7.49 5.78
CA PHE A 24 -15.65 8.51 4.75
C PHE A 24 -14.56 8.56 3.67
N SER A 25 -13.30 8.28 4.02
CA SER A 25 -12.19 8.21 3.08
C SER A 25 -12.28 7.04 2.08
N ARG A 26 -13.09 6.00 2.38
CA ARG A 26 -13.28 4.82 1.53
C ARG A 26 -14.25 5.02 0.37
N GLU A 27 -15.28 5.86 0.53
CA GLU A 27 -16.34 6.04 -0.49
C GLU A 27 -16.61 7.50 -0.91
N VAL A 28 -16.39 8.48 -0.03
CA VAL A 28 -16.97 9.85 -0.17
C VAL A 28 -15.98 10.87 -0.76
N TYR A 29 -14.68 10.72 -0.47
CA TYR A 29 -13.65 11.67 -0.91
C TYR A 29 -13.38 11.70 -2.42
N THR A 30 -14.05 10.88 -3.21
CA THR A 30 -13.99 10.98 -4.68
C THR A 30 -14.97 12.01 -5.26
N TRP A 31 -15.99 12.46 -4.51
CA TRP A 31 -17.03 13.34 -5.07
C TRP A 31 -17.71 14.32 -4.09
N ALA A 32 -17.56 14.17 -2.77
CA ALA A 32 -18.10 15.10 -1.78
C ALA A 32 -17.03 15.53 -0.78
N HIS A 33 -16.98 16.82 -0.49
CA HIS A 33 -16.08 17.39 0.53
C HIS A 33 -16.89 17.66 1.80
N MET A 34 -16.41 17.16 2.94
CA MET A 34 -16.95 17.54 4.24
C MET A 34 -16.61 19.00 4.49
N ALA A 35 -17.63 19.85 4.57
CA ALA A 35 -17.45 21.30 4.71
C ALA A 35 -17.40 21.71 6.18
N ASP A 36 -18.29 21.15 7.00
CA ASP A 36 -18.29 21.30 8.46
C ASP A 36 -18.96 20.10 9.16
N ASP A 37 -18.62 19.91 10.43
CA ASP A 37 -19.35 19.06 11.36
C ASP A 37 -19.65 19.83 12.65
N THR A 38 -20.93 19.89 13.04
CA THR A 38 -21.35 20.58 14.26
C THR A 38 -21.97 19.59 15.25
N TRP A 39 -21.43 19.60 16.46
CA TRP A 39 -21.83 18.71 17.55
C TRP A 39 -22.54 19.53 18.63
N GLN A 40 -23.75 19.12 19.00
CA GLN A 40 -24.52 19.70 20.09
C GLN A 40 -24.88 18.59 21.08
N PHE A 41 -24.22 18.61 22.25
CA PHE A 41 -24.54 17.71 23.34
C PHE A 41 -25.66 18.30 24.20
N ASP A 42 -26.61 17.46 24.60
CA ASP A 42 -27.67 17.91 25.50
C ASP A 42 -27.12 18.10 26.92
N SER A 43 -27.09 19.35 27.37
CA SER A 43 -26.62 19.71 28.71
C SER A 43 -27.43 19.08 29.85
N GLN A 44 -28.66 18.63 29.59
CA GLN A 44 -29.54 17.98 30.56
C GLN A 44 -29.56 16.45 30.42
N ASN A 45 -29.04 15.90 29.31
CA ASN A 45 -28.96 14.46 29.08
C ASN A 45 -27.60 14.07 28.46
N PRO A 46 -26.62 13.64 29.27
CA PRO A 46 -25.26 13.32 28.79
C PRO A 46 -25.20 12.09 27.86
N HIS A 47 -26.32 11.38 27.68
CA HIS A 47 -26.45 10.25 26.74
C HIS A 47 -27.17 10.63 25.44
N SER A 48 -27.32 11.93 25.16
CA SER A 48 -27.96 12.48 23.97
C SER A 48 -27.04 13.47 23.28
N ALA A 49 -26.87 13.30 21.96
CA ALA A 49 -26.09 14.21 21.13
C ALA A 49 -26.76 14.39 19.78
N LYS A 50 -26.80 15.63 19.31
CA LYS A 50 -27.19 15.98 17.95
C LYS A 50 -25.93 16.27 17.14
N VAL A 51 -25.79 15.62 16.00
CA VAL A 51 -24.68 15.81 15.08
C VAL A 51 -25.23 16.23 13.73
N VAL A 52 -24.69 17.32 13.20
CA VAL A 52 -25.06 17.83 11.88
C VAL A 52 -23.83 17.84 11.02
N PHE A 53 -23.90 17.11 9.91
CA PHE A 53 -22.86 17.06 8.89
C PHE A 53 -23.30 17.86 7.67
N ARG A 54 -22.44 18.75 7.16
CA ARG A 54 -22.66 19.41 5.87
C ARG A 54 -21.64 18.95 4.85
N PHE A 55 -22.15 18.52 3.71
CA PHE A 55 -21.36 18.05 2.59
C PHE A 55 -21.56 18.98 1.40
N SER A 56 -20.48 19.27 0.67
CA SER A 56 -20.56 19.93 -0.64
C SER A 56 -20.36 18.90 -1.74
N THR A 57 -21.27 18.88 -2.71
CA THR A 57 -21.22 17.95 -3.84
C THR A 57 -21.10 18.72 -5.16
N ALA A 58 -20.22 18.27 -6.06
CA ALA A 58 -20.03 18.93 -7.35
C ALA A 58 -21.30 18.81 -8.21
N GLY A 59 -21.98 19.93 -8.46
CA GLY A 59 -23.18 20.00 -9.31
C GLY A 59 -24.53 19.87 -8.59
N ALA A 60 -24.57 19.52 -7.29
CA ALA A 60 -25.83 19.36 -6.53
C ALA A 60 -25.98 20.34 -5.34
N GLY A 61 -24.98 21.19 -5.09
CA GLY A 61 -25.01 22.17 -3.99
C GLY A 61 -24.63 21.57 -2.63
N GLN A 62 -24.91 22.31 -1.55
CA GLN A 62 -24.69 21.83 -0.18
C GLN A 62 -25.82 20.90 0.25
N THR A 63 -25.45 19.72 0.77
CA THR A 63 -26.36 18.74 1.34
C THR A 63 -26.10 18.63 2.83
N GLU A 64 -27.15 18.77 3.64
CA GLU A 64 -27.08 18.67 5.10
C GLU A 64 -27.69 17.36 5.58
N VAL A 65 -26.91 16.64 6.39
CA VAL A 65 -27.32 15.42 7.08
C VAL A 65 -27.33 15.73 8.57
N GLU A 66 -28.51 15.98 9.10
CA GLU A 66 -28.75 16.11 10.53
C GLU A 66 -29.13 14.74 11.11
N MET A 67 -28.49 14.35 12.20
CA MET A 67 -28.74 13.11 12.92
C MET A 67 -28.79 13.37 14.43
N THR A 68 -29.66 12.67 15.14
CA THR A 68 -29.80 12.80 16.59
C THR A 68 -29.64 11.42 17.22
N ALA A 69 -28.72 11.32 18.18
CA ALA A 69 -28.50 10.17 19.04
C ALA A 69 -29.26 10.36 20.35
N THR A 70 -29.99 9.34 20.80
CA THR A 70 -30.50 9.27 22.17
C THR A 70 -30.15 7.91 22.77
N GLN A 71 -29.92 7.87 24.08
CA GLN A 71 -29.65 6.64 24.84
C GLN A 71 -28.29 5.96 24.56
N MET A 72 -27.21 6.75 24.42
CA MET A 72 -25.84 6.24 24.37
C MET A 72 -25.34 5.80 25.76
N ASN A 73 -25.92 4.73 26.30
CA ASN A 73 -25.67 4.23 27.66
C ASN A 73 -24.90 2.89 27.70
N SER A 74 -24.49 2.37 26.54
CA SER A 74 -23.71 1.14 26.41
C SER A 74 -22.90 1.13 25.11
N GLU A 75 -21.82 0.33 25.06
CA GLU A 75 -20.98 0.17 23.86
C GLU A 75 -21.78 -0.39 22.68
N SER A 76 -22.74 -1.28 22.93
CA SER A 76 -23.66 -1.80 21.91
C SER A 76 -24.61 -0.73 21.38
N ALA A 77 -25.10 0.17 22.24
CA ALA A 77 -25.95 1.29 21.81
C ALA A 77 -25.16 2.32 20.99
N LEU A 78 -23.89 2.55 21.34
CA LEU A 78 -22.98 3.39 20.56
C LEU A 78 -22.74 2.81 19.16
N ARG A 79 -22.38 1.52 19.04
CA ARG A 79 -22.17 0.87 17.74
C ARG A 79 -23.42 0.85 16.86
N SER A 80 -24.58 0.56 17.46
CA SER A 80 -25.85 0.57 16.72
C SER A 80 -26.21 1.97 16.22
N TRP A 81 -25.89 3.00 17.01
CA TRP A 81 -26.04 4.38 16.58
C TRP A 81 -25.05 4.74 15.46
N GLU A 82 -23.78 4.34 15.57
CA GLU A 82 -22.74 4.53 14.53
C GLU A 82 -23.17 3.93 13.18
N GLU A 83 -23.66 2.69 13.18
CA GLU A 83 -24.17 2.04 11.96
C GLU A 83 -25.36 2.82 11.37
N SER A 84 -26.28 3.27 12.22
CA SER A 84 -27.41 4.11 11.78
C SER A 84 -26.95 5.45 11.19
N VAL A 85 -25.86 6.03 11.69
CA VAL A 85 -25.26 7.26 11.17
C VAL A 85 -24.68 7.03 9.78
N LEU A 86 -23.87 5.98 9.62
CA LEU A 86 -23.26 5.63 8.34
C LEU A 86 -24.32 5.34 7.28
N ASP A 87 -25.38 4.61 7.63
CA ASP A 87 -26.47 4.29 6.69
C ASP A 87 -27.29 5.52 6.31
N GLY A 88 -27.56 6.43 7.26
CA GLY A 88 -28.24 7.69 6.99
C GLY A 88 -27.45 8.60 6.04
N VAL A 89 -26.12 8.66 6.21
CA VAL A 89 -25.25 9.43 5.32
C VAL A 89 -25.15 8.78 3.93
N ARG A 90 -25.02 7.46 3.84
CA ARG A 90 -25.02 6.71 2.57
C ARG A 90 -26.28 6.98 1.75
N GLU A 91 -27.45 6.96 2.39
CA GLU A 91 -28.71 7.20 1.70
C GLU A 91 -28.82 8.64 1.18
N LYS A 92 -28.46 9.64 2.00
CA LYS A 92 -28.45 11.06 1.58
C LYS A 92 -27.51 11.30 0.40
N LEU A 93 -26.33 10.69 0.43
CA LEU A 93 -25.33 10.73 -0.64
C LEU A 93 -25.82 10.05 -1.91
N ARG A 94 -26.50 8.90 -1.80
CA ARG A 94 -27.14 8.22 -2.93
C ARG A 94 -28.21 9.09 -3.60
N GLN A 95 -29.05 9.78 -2.81
CA GLN A 95 -30.07 10.69 -3.33
C GLN A 95 -29.44 11.90 -4.03
N ALA A 96 -28.40 12.51 -3.45
CA ALA A 96 -27.69 13.63 -4.06
C ALA A 96 -27.02 13.25 -5.40
N ARG A 97 -26.49 12.03 -5.50
CA ARG A 97 -25.94 11.48 -6.75
C ARG A 97 -27.01 11.34 -7.86
N ILE A 98 -28.17 10.79 -7.52
CA ILE A 98 -29.29 10.64 -8.47
C ILE A 98 -29.78 11.99 -8.99
N VAL A 99 -29.77 13.02 -8.14
CA VAL A 99 -30.13 14.39 -8.52
C VAL A 99 -29.07 14.98 -9.47
N ALA A 100 -27.79 14.87 -9.15
CA ALA A 100 -26.70 15.38 -9.97
C ALA A 100 -26.64 14.74 -11.37
N GLU A 101 -26.88 13.43 -11.46
CA GLU A 101 -26.93 12.67 -12.72
C GLU A 101 -28.16 13.04 -13.59
N ARG A 102 -29.26 13.51 -13.00
CA ARG A 102 -30.48 13.93 -13.73
C ARG A 102 -30.44 15.37 -14.23
N THR A 103 -29.56 16.21 -13.71
CA THR A 103 -29.49 17.64 -14.03
C THR A 103 -28.53 18.01 -15.16
N GLN A 104 -27.85 17.05 -15.80
CA GLN A 104 -27.00 17.35 -16.96
C GLN A 104 -27.77 17.13 -18.29
N PRO A 105 -27.94 18.15 -19.14
CA PRO A 105 -28.35 17.96 -20.53
C PRO A 105 -27.16 17.47 -21.36
N ASP A 106 -27.43 16.57 -22.31
CA ASP A 106 -26.45 16.09 -23.29
C ASP A 106 -25.79 17.25 -24.05
N GLY A 107 -24.47 17.34 -23.94
CA GLY A 107 -23.62 18.11 -24.85
C GLY A 107 -23.14 19.48 -24.35
N ALA A 108 -21.81 19.61 -24.31
CA ALA A 108 -20.98 20.81 -24.12
C ALA A 108 -20.66 21.25 -22.67
N VAL A 109 -19.37 21.14 -22.30
CA VAL A 109 -18.77 21.82 -21.15
C VAL A 109 -17.48 22.53 -21.60
N PRO A 110 -17.38 23.86 -21.47
CA PRO A 110 -16.12 24.57 -21.26
C PRO A 110 -15.95 24.83 -19.73
N GLY A 111 -14.91 24.27 -19.10
CA GLY A 111 -14.65 24.45 -17.67
C GLY A 111 -13.38 25.29 -17.39
N PRO A 112 -13.38 26.19 -16.37
CA PRO A 112 -12.16 26.85 -15.90
C PRO A 112 -11.67 26.33 -14.54
N GLY A 113 -10.34 26.18 -14.40
CA GLY A 113 -9.63 26.08 -13.11
C GLY A 113 -9.28 24.66 -12.64
N GLY A 114 -8.45 23.95 -13.41
CA GLY A 114 -8.13 22.54 -13.20
C GLY A 114 -7.25 22.22 -11.98
N GLU A 115 -7.73 21.33 -11.13
CA GLU A 115 -6.89 20.27 -10.58
C GLU A 115 -6.77 19.16 -11.63
N PRO A 116 -5.57 18.59 -11.83
CA PRO A 116 -5.36 17.57 -12.85
C PRO A 116 -6.20 16.34 -12.50
N LYS A 117 -7.20 16.07 -13.34
CA LYS A 117 -7.85 14.77 -13.47
C LYS A 117 -6.76 13.70 -13.40
N ALA A 118 -6.79 12.83 -12.39
CA ALA A 118 -5.89 11.68 -12.34
C ALA A 118 -5.95 11.01 -13.72
N PRO A 119 -4.82 10.81 -14.41
CA PRO A 119 -4.85 10.28 -15.76
C PRO A 119 -5.63 8.96 -15.74
N ALA A 120 -6.55 8.77 -16.68
CA ALA A 120 -7.07 7.44 -16.97
C ALA A 120 -5.90 6.65 -17.57
N PHE A 121 -5.08 6.04 -16.72
CA PHE A 121 -3.92 5.25 -17.15
C PHE A 121 -4.45 3.95 -17.78
N SER A 122 -4.26 3.77 -19.08
CA SER A 122 -4.44 2.46 -19.72
C SER A 122 -3.14 1.67 -19.56
N SER A 123 -3.12 0.75 -18.60
CA SER A 123 -2.01 -0.15 -18.35
C SER A 123 -2.38 -1.54 -18.85
N ASP A 124 -1.51 -2.13 -19.68
CA ASP A 124 -1.68 -3.48 -20.25
C ASP A 124 -1.33 -4.60 -19.27
N VAL A 125 -0.87 -4.25 -18.06
CA VAL A 125 -0.52 -5.22 -17.01
C VAL A 125 -1.61 -5.40 -15.96
N GLU A 126 -2.73 -4.66 -16.00
CA GLU A 126 -3.78 -4.74 -14.96
C GLU A 126 -4.48 -6.09 -14.87
N LYS A 127 -4.39 -6.90 -15.92
CA LYS A 127 -4.93 -8.25 -15.94
C LYS A 127 -3.78 -9.23 -16.08
N PRO A 128 -3.56 -10.12 -15.12
CA PRO A 128 -2.44 -11.06 -15.13
C PRO A 128 -2.36 -11.90 -16.40
N GLY A 129 -3.48 -12.21 -17.06
CA GLY A 129 -3.49 -13.09 -18.23
C GLY A 129 -3.01 -14.52 -17.92
N LEU A 130 -2.74 -14.83 -16.65
CA LEU A 130 -2.18 -16.06 -16.12
C LEU A 130 -3.25 -16.78 -15.29
N SER A 131 -3.28 -18.11 -15.41
CA SER A 131 -4.11 -18.97 -14.58
C SER A 131 -3.35 -20.29 -14.37
N SER A 132 -2.83 -20.45 -13.17
CA SER A 132 -2.08 -21.64 -12.74
C SER A 132 -2.93 -22.51 -11.82
N ALA A 133 -2.52 -23.77 -11.63
CA ALA A 133 -3.17 -24.64 -10.66
C ALA A 133 -3.07 -24.06 -9.24
N PRO A 134 -4.08 -24.25 -8.36
CA PRO A 134 -4.03 -23.78 -6.98
C PRO A 134 -2.81 -24.33 -6.22
N ARG A 135 -2.18 -23.47 -5.41
CA ARG A 135 -1.03 -23.78 -4.56
C ARG A 135 -1.41 -23.46 -3.11
N PRO A 136 -2.17 -24.36 -2.44
CA PRO A 136 -2.86 -24.05 -1.18
C PRO A 136 -1.93 -23.73 -0.01
N ASP A 137 -0.68 -24.16 -0.05
CA ASP A 137 0.33 -23.90 0.97
C ASP A 137 1.12 -22.61 0.74
N ASP A 138 0.99 -21.98 -0.43
CA ASP A 138 1.73 -20.76 -0.74
C ASP A 138 1.14 -19.57 0.02
N LEU A 139 2.02 -18.69 0.49
CA LEU A 139 1.66 -17.51 1.28
C LEU A 139 2.26 -16.26 0.63
N ALA A 140 1.61 -15.12 0.85
CA ALA A 140 2.18 -13.85 0.43
C ALA A 140 1.95 -12.72 1.43
N LEU A 141 2.96 -11.87 1.56
CA LEU A 141 2.85 -10.55 2.17
C LEU A 141 3.21 -9.50 1.13
N VAL A 142 2.23 -8.71 0.74
CA VAL A 142 2.33 -7.68 -0.30
C VAL A 142 2.13 -6.32 0.36
N VAL A 143 3.09 -5.43 0.18
CA VAL A 143 3.12 -4.12 0.84
C VAL A 143 3.27 -3.03 -0.21
N GLY A 144 2.36 -2.07 -0.20
CA GLY A 144 2.40 -0.90 -1.07
C GLY A 144 2.19 0.37 -0.27
N VAL A 145 3.11 1.32 -0.34
CA VAL A 145 2.99 2.59 0.38
C VAL A 145 3.23 3.73 -0.59
N GLU A 146 2.16 4.49 -0.86
CA GLU A 146 2.20 5.62 -1.78
C GLU A 146 2.14 6.95 -1.02
N LYS A 147 1.09 7.17 -0.21
CA LYS A 147 0.90 8.43 0.52
C LYS A 147 1.41 8.30 1.95
N TYR A 148 2.60 8.84 2.24
CA TYR A 148 3.20 8.76 3.57
C TYR A 148 2.74 9.90 4.48
N GLN A 149 2.80 9.69 5.79
CA GLN A 149 2.52 10.76 6.76
C GLN A 149 3.59 11.85 6.79
N LEU A 150 4.87 11.45 6.70
CA LEU A 150 6.01 12.31 7.06
C LEU A 150 7.00 12.55 5.91
N VAL A 151 6.80 11.91 4.77
CA VAL A 151 7.65 12.02 3.59
C VAL A 151 6.80 12.23 2.32
N PRO A 152 7.41 12.66 1.19
CA PRO A 152 6.70 12.76 -0.08
C PRO A 152 6.07 11.43 -0.51
N SER A 153 5.16 11.50 -1.48
CA SER A 153 4.55 10.29 -2.03
C SER A 153 5.54 9.45 -2.85
N ALA A 154 5.39 8.14 -2.79
CA ALA A 154 6.04 7.20 -3.69
C ALA A 154 5.03 6.73 -4.76
N ASP A 155 5.02 7.41 -5.90
CA ASP A 155 4.00 7.21 -6.94
C ASP A 155 3.75 5.73 -7.27
N TYR A 156 2.46 5.40 -7.34
CA TYR A 156 1.92 4.09 -7.72
C TYR A 156 2.23 2.96 -6.74
N GLY A 157 2.81 3.23 -5.56
CA GLY A 157 3.18 2.20 -4.59
C GLY A 157 2.01 1.28 -4.20
N GLU A 158 0.84 1.85 -3.97
CA GLU A 158 -0.36 1.09 -3.60
C GLU A 158 -0.97 0.34 -4.80
N ARG A 159 -0.98 0.98 -5.97
CA ARG A 159 -1.46 0.34 -7.21
C ARG A 159 -0.58 -0.84 -7.61
N ASP A 160 0.74 -0.66 -7.56
CA ASP A 160 1.72 -1.70 -7.83
C ASP A 160 1.51 -2.94 -6.94
N ALA A 161 1.30 -2.73 -5.64
CA ALA A 161 0.99 -3.79 -4.69
C ALA A 161 -0.35 -4.48 -4.99
N ALA A 162 -1.39 -3.72 -5.30
CA ALA A 162 -2.70 -4.27 -5.67
C ALA A 162 -2.61 -5.14 -6.94
N THR A 163 -1.96 -4.64 -8.00
CA THR A 163 -1.79 -5.40 -9.23
C THR A 163 -0.90 -6.62 -9.01
N PHE A 164 0.18 -6.53 -8.22
CA PHE A 164 1.01 -7.70 -7.91
C PHE A 164 0.26 -8.77 -7.13
N ARG A 165 -0.62 -8.40 -6.19
CA ARG A 165 -1.54 -9.33 -5.52
C ARG A 165 -2.38 -10.11 -6.54
N ASP A 166 -2.92 -9.45 -7.54
CA ASP A 166 -3.77 -10.11 -8.54
C ASP A 166 -2.97 -11.09 -9.41
N TYR A 167 -1.69 -10.83 -9.64
CA TYR A 167 -0.79 -11.80 -10.26
C TYR A 167 -0.57 -13.02 -9.37
N LEU A 168 -0.39 -12.85 -8.07
CA LEU A 168 -0.26 -13.97 -7.14
C LEU A 168 -1.51 -14.86 -7.14
N LEU A 169 -2.71 -14.27 -7.24
CA LEU A 169 -3.95 -15.03 -7.44
C LEU A 169 -3.91 -15.83 -8.75
N GLY A 170 -3.49 -15.20 -9.86
CA GLY A 170 -3.33 -15.88 -11.16
C GLY A 170 -2.25 -16.97 -11.16
N LEU A 171 -1.24 -16.85 -10.30
CA LEU A 171 -0.22 -17.87 -10.06
C LEU A 171 -0.73 -19.01 -9.15
N GLY A 172 -1.94 -18.91 -8.61
CA GLY A 172 -2.58 -19.97 -7.82
C GLY A 172 -2.43 -19.83 -6.31
N VAL A 173 -1.91 -18.71 -5.80
CA VAL A 173 -1.88 -18.44 -4.35
C VAL A 173 -3.32 -18.15 -3.88
N PRO A 174 -3.86 -18.84 -2.85
CA PRO A 174 -5.20 -18.58 -2.33
C PRO A 174 -5.34 -17.15 -1.80
N GLU A 175 -6.52 -16.56 -1.96
CA GLU A 175 -6.77 -15.18 -1.52
C GLU A 175 -6.59 -15.01 -0.02
N GLU A 176 -7.04 -15.98 0.77
CA GLU A 176 -6.91 -16.05 2.23
C GLU A 176 -5.45 -16.13 2.69
N ASN A 177 -4.54 -16.53 1.80
CA ASN A 177 -3.11 -16.66 2.06
C ASN A 177 -2.33 -15.41 1.66
N ILE A 178 -2.98 -14.38 1.11
CA ILE A 178 -2.36 -13.12 0.72
C ILE A 178 -2.73 -12.01 1.69
N VAL A 179 -1.74 -11.50 2.41
CA VAL A 179 -1.88 -10.29 3.21
C VAL A 179 -1.45 -9.09 2.37
N LEU A 180 -2.40 -8.17 2.13
CA LEU A 180 -2.13 -6.88 1.48
C LEU A 180 -2.13 -5.74 2.50
N LEU A 181 -0.98 -5.10 2.68
CA LEU A 181 -0.81 -3.90 3.49
C LEU A 181 -0.64 -2.68 2.59
N THR A 182 -1.60 -1.76 2.65
CA THR A 182 -1.58 -0.50 1.89
C THR A 182 -2.00 0.69 2.74
N GLY A 183 -1.54 1.89 2.38
CA GLY A 183 -1.86 3.14 3.08
C GLY A 183 -1.65 3.03 4.59
N ALA A 184 -2.63 3.48 5.37
CA ALA A 184 -2.60 3.48 6.83
C ALA A 184 -2.50 2.08 7.49
N ARG A 185 -2.57 0.98 6.73
CA ARG A 185 -2.31 -0.38 7.25
C ARG A 185 -0.85 -0.80 7.12
N ALA A 186 -0.09 -0.18 6.22
CA ALA A 186 1.32 -0.45 5.99
C ALA A 186 2.22 0.28 6.99
N THR A 187 1.85 0.23 8.27
CA THR A 187 2.61 0.81 9.38
C THR A 187 3.77 -0.09 9.77
N ARG A 188 4.71 0.46 10.55
CA ARG A 188 5.77 -0.35 11.15
C ARG A 188 5.20 -1.51 11.97
N THR A 189 4.16 -1.26 12.76
CA THR A 189 3.48 -2.29 13.55
C THR A 189 2.84 -3.35 12.65
N GLY A 190 2.24 -2.95 11.52
CA GLY A 190 1.73 -3.87 10.51
C GLY A 190 2.82 -4.78 9.95
N LEU A 191 3.96 -4.21 9.55
CA LEU A 191 5.10 -4.99 9.07
C LEU A 191 5.59 -5.99 10.11
N VAL A 192 5.82 -5.55 11.35
CA VAL A 192 6.26 -6.43 12.45
C VAL A 192 5.27 -7.57 12.66
N LYS A 193 3.97 -7.27 12.78
CA LYS A 193 2.92 -8.27 12.99
C LYS A 193 2.96 -9.37 11.92
N TYR A 194 3.07 -9.00 10.65
CA TYR A 194 2.96 -9.99 9.58
C TYR A 194 4.29 -10.69 9.25
N LEU A 195 5.42 -9.98 9.33
CA LEU A 195 6.74 -10.55 9.08
C LEU A 195 7.25 -11.42 10.23
N GLU A 196 7.00 -11.02 11.48
CA GLU A 196 7.60 -11.65 12.66
C GLU A 196 6.65 -12.61 13.38
N GLU A 197 5.34 -12.48 13.19
CA GLU A 197 4.37 -13.38 13.81
C GLU A 197 3.58 -14.21 12.79
N TRP A 198 2.90 -13.57 11.84
CA TRP A 198 1.99 -14.30 10.95
C TRP A 198 2.74 -15.24 9.99
N LEU A 199 3.75 -14.75 9.25
CA LEU A 199 4.51 -15.60 8.33
C LEU A 199 5.17 -16.80 9.03
N PRO A 200 5.91 -16.64 10.16
CA PRO A 200 6.52 -17.78 10.85
C PRO A 200 5.53 -18.81 11.39
N ARG A 201 4.30 -18.39 11.74
CA ARG A 201 3.25 -19.30 12.22
C ARG A 201 2.57 -20.09 11.11
N ASN A 202 2.44 -19.50 9.92
CA ASN A 202 1.68 -20.10 8.82
C ASN A 202 2.56 -20.81 7.78
N ALA A 203 3.82 -20.39 7.60
CA ALA A 203 4.70 -21.03 6.62
C ALA A 203 5.05 -22.47 7.02
N SER A 204 4.88 -23.39 6.08
CA SER A 204 5.19 -24.82 6.22
C SER A 204 6.41 -25.21 5.36
N ALA A 205 6.83 -26.47 5.40
CA ALA A 205 7.89 -26.97 4.52
C ALA A 205 7.47 -27.06 3.04
N GLU A 206 6.16 -27.04 2.77
CA GLU A 206 5.59 -27.10 1.42
C GLU A 206 5.39 -25.71 0.80
N SER A 207 5.26 -24.68 1.64
CA SER A 207 5.00 -23.31 1.23
C SER A 207 6.11 -22.73 0.37
N ARG A 208 5.73 -22.10 -0.75
CA ARG A 208 6.47 -20.97 -1.30
C ARG A 208 5.94 -19.67 -0.71
N VAL A 209 6.83 -18.83 -0.20
CA VAL A 209 6.45 -17.53 0.38
C VAL A 209 6.84 -16.41 -0.57
N TYR A 210 5.91 -15.52 -0.86
CA TYR A 210 6.15 -14.30 -1.63
C TYR A 210 6.17 -13.09 -0.71
N PHE A 211 7.21 -12.26 -0.81
CA PHE A 211 7.23 -10.93 -0.20
C PHE A 211 7.41 -9.88 -1.30
N TYR A 212 6.51 -8.91 -1.32
CA TYR A 212 6.57 -7.80 -2.26
C TYR A 212 6.48 -6.47 -1.52
N PHE A 213 7.35 -5.53 -1.88
CA PHE A 213 7.31 -4.17 -1.33
C PHE A 213 7.44 -3.14 -2.46
N SER A 214 6.53 -2.16 -2.47
CA SER A 214 6.55 -1.01 -3.37
C SER A 214 6.41 0.28 -2.56
N GLY A 215 7.46 1.09 -2.55
CA GLY A 215 7.51 2.28 -1.71
C GLY A 215 8.92 2.80 -1.46
N HIS A 216 9.07 3.66 -0.46
CA HIS A 216 10.32 4.29 -0.10
C HIS A 216 11.23 3.38 0.71
N GLY A 217 12.51 3.42 0.37
CA GLY A 217 13.59 2.91 1.18
C GLY A 217 14.45 4.07 1.65
N ALA A 218 15.17 3.88 2.75
CA ALA A 218 16.05 4.90 3.29
C ALA A 218 17.31 4.27 3.87
N PRO A 219 18.50 4.81 3.59
CA PRO A 219 19.70 4.44 4.32
C PRO A 219 19.79 5.26 5.61
N ASP A 220 20.19 4.63 6.70
CA ASP A 220 20.67 5.37 7.86
C ASP A 220 21.95 6.12 7.46
N PRO A 221 22.00 7.46 7.63
CA PRO A 221 23.09 8.27 7.13
C PRO A 221 24.41 8.09 7.90
N LYS A 222 24.37 7.48 9.10
CA LYS A 222 25.52 7.22 9.98
C LYS A 222 26.05 5.80 9.80
N THR A 223 25.17 4.80 9.71
CA THR A 223 25.55 3.38 9.68
C THR A 223 25.54 2.79 8.28
N GLY A 224 24.77 3.40 7.35
CA GLY A 224 24.51 2.87 6.02
C GLY A 224 23.57 1.68 6.00
N GLU A 225 22.93 1.36 7.13
CA GLU A 225 21.91 0.31 7.18
C GLU A 225 20.67 0.74 6.38
N ALA A 226 20.16 -0.16 5.54
CA ALA A 226 18.98 0.10 4.73
C ALA A 226 17.69 -0.26 5.48
N PHE A 227 16.67 0.58 5.32
CA PHE A 227 15.34 0.41 5.92
C PHE A 227 14.27 0.50 4.83
N LEU A 228 13.24 -0.35 4.93
CA LEU A 228 11.95 -0.07 4.31
C LEU A 228 11.26 1.03 5.13
N VAL A 229 10.67 2.01 4.45
CA VAL A 229 9.93 3.10 5.09
C VAL A 229 8.44 2.72 5.09
N PRO A 230 7.83 2.49 6.27
CA PRO A 230 6.39 2.26 6.38
C PRO A 230 5.61 3.58 6.24
N TRP A 231 4.28 3.50 6.22
CA TRP A 231 3.39 4.67 6.10
C TRP A 231 3.61 5.74 7.18
N ASP A 232 3.87 5.29 8.42
CA ASP A 232 4.19 6.09 9.61
C ASP A 232 5.71 6.29 9.81
N GLY A 233 6.52 5.98 8.80
CA GLY A 233 7.97 6.05 8.86
C GLY A 233 8.51 7.48 8.86
N ASP A 234 9.40 7.80 9.81
CA ASP A 234 10.15 9.05 9.87
C ASP A 234 11.63 8.82 9.49
N PRO A 235 12.13 9.38 8.37
CA PRO A 235 13.55 9.28 8.01
C PRO A 235 14.53 9.87 9.02
N ARG A 236 14.07 10.67 9.99
CA ARG A 236 14.89 11.20 11.09
C ARG A 236 15.11 10.18 12.19
N PHE A 237 14.24 9.17 12.29
CA PHE A 237 14.22 8.18 13.38
C PHE A 237 14.11 6.74 12.86
N LEU A 238 14.80 6.43 11.75
CA LEU A 238 14.70 5.17 11.00
C LEU A 238 14.85 3.91 11.87
N GLU A 239 15.73 3.91 12.88
CA GLU A 239 15.87 2.76 13.79
C GLU A 239 14.55 2.42 14.50
N SER A 240 13.76 3.43 14.86
CA SER A 240 12.49 3.27 15.59
C SER A 240 11.25 3.22 14.71
N SER A 241 11.26 3.89 13.55
CA SER A 241 10.08 4.04 12.67
C SER A 241 10.20 3.32 11.33
N GLY A 242 11.42 2.95 10.91
CA GLY A 242 11.68 2.11 9.75
C GLY A 242 11.62 0.61 10.08
N TYR A 243 11.61 -0.21 9.03
CA TYR A 243 11.81 -1.66 9.15
C TYR A 243 13.16 -2.07 8.54
N PRO A 244 14.13 -2.58 9.33
CA PRO A 244 15.47 -2.87 8.83
C PRO A 244 15.46 -3.94 7.73
N LEU A 245 16.15 -3.68 6.61
CA LEU A 245 16.21 -4.59 5.47
C LEU A 245 16.98 -5.88 5.83
N ALA A 246 18.03 -5.77 6.65
CA ALA A 246 18.74 -6.95 7.17
C ALA A 246 17.83 -7.84 8.05
N LYS A 247 16.94 -7.22 8.84
CA LYS A 247 15.94 -7.93 9.65
C LYS A 247 14.90 -8.62 8.76
N LEU A 248 14.45 -7.96 7.69
CA LEU A 248 13.59 -8.58 6.67
C LEU A 248 14.21 -9.85 6.12
N TYR A 249 15.42 -9.77 5.59
CA TYR A 249 16.05 -10.91 4.93
C TYR A 249 16.36 -12.06 5.89
N SER A 250 16.83 -11.76 7.11
CA SER A 250 17.07 -12.79 8.12
C SER A 250 15.79 -13.48 8.57
N GLY A 251 14.71 -12.73 8.80
CA GLY A 251 13.40 -13.29 9.16
C GLY A 251 12.83 -14.17 8.04
N LEU A 252 12.87 -13.69 6.80
CA LEU A 252 12.40 -14.45 5.64
C LEU A 252 13.24 -15.70 5.36
N ALA A 253 14.57 -15.61 5.45
CA ALA A 253 15.46 -16.76 5.29
C ALA A 253 15.29 -17.81 6.40
N GLY A 254 14.79 -17.41 7.58
CA GLY A 254 14.52 -18.28 8.72
C GLY A 254 13.17 -19.00 8.67
N LEU A 255 12.31 -18.72 7.68
CA LEU A 255 11.02 -19.39 7.55
C LEU A 255 11.17 -20.89 7.26
N LYS A 256 10.16 -21.67 7.69
CA LYS A 256 10.08 -23.11 7.38
C LYS A 256 9.86 -23.42 5.90
N ALA A 257 9.43 -22.40 5.12
CA ALA A 257 9.16 -22.42 3.69
C ALA A 257 10.15 -23.27 2.87
N ARG A 258 9.66 -23.92 1.82
CA ARG A 258 10.52 -24.54 0.79
C ARG A 258 11.43 -23.50 0.16
N GLU A 259 10.82 -22.38 -0.22
CA GLU A 259 11.47 -21.27 -0.90
C GLU A 259 10.77 -19.94 -0.59
N VAL A 260 11.52 -18.84 -0.70
CA VAL A 260 11.04 -17.49 -0.48
C VAL A 260 11.47 -16.61 -1.64
N VAL A 261 10.50 -15.97 -2.29
CA VAL A 261 10.73 -15.05 -3.40
C VAL A 261 10.40 -13.63 -2.94
N VAL A 262 11.40 -12.76 -3.01
CA VAL A 262 11.30 -11.35 -2.62
C VAL A 262 11.41 -10.48 -3.86
N ALA A 263 10.52 -9.50 -3.99
CA ALA A 263 10.60 -8.45 -4.99
C ALA A 263 10.47 -7.07 -4.32
N LEU A 264 11.49 -6.22 -4.48
CA LEU A 264 11.55 -4.88 -3.88
C LEU A 264 11.57 -3.81 -4.96
N ASP A 265 10.46 -3.09 -5.12
CA ASP A 265 10.38 -1.88 -5.92
C ASP A 265 10.63 -0.65 -5.05
N SER A 266 11.87 -0.51 -4.61
CA SER A 266 12.32 0.54 -3.70
C SER A 266 13.80 0.89 -3.94
N CYS A 267 14.20 2.08 -3.52
CA CYS A 267 15.61 2.53 -3.57
C CYS A 267 16.12 2.79 -2.16
N PHE A 268 17.40 2.50 -1.94
CA PHE A 268 18.05 2.72 -0.64
C PHE A 268 19.23 3.71 -0.74
N SER A 269 19.45 4.34 -1.89
CA SER A 269 20.58 5.24 -2.15
C SER A 269 20.48 6.58 -1.41
N GLY A 270 19.29 6.97 -0.97
CA GLY A 270 18.99 8.31 -0.48
C GLY A 270 18.99 9.39 -1.56
N ALA A 271 19.12 9.02 -2.84
CA ALA A 271 19.30 9.94 -3.96
C ALA A 271 17.99 10.45 -4.61
N GLY A 272 16.83 10.19 -3.99
CA GLY A 272 15.50 10.53 -4.53
C GLY A 272 14.82 9.36 -5.24
N GLY A 273 13.72 9.65 -5.95
CA GLY A 273 12.83 8.64 -6.54
C GLY A 273 12.16 7.81 -5.45
N ARG A 274 12.35 6.49 -5.46
CA ARG A 274 11.87 5.62 -4.37
C ARG A 274 12.83 5.54 -3.16
N SER A 275 13.75 6.50 -3.00
CA SER A 275 14.55 6.65 -1.78
C SER A 275 14.31 7.99 -1.10
N VAL A 276 14.30 8.00 0.24
CA VAL A 276 14.13 9.22 1.04
C VAL A 276 15.25 9.37 2.07
N LEU A 277 15.58 10.63 2.34
CA LEU A 277 16.44 11.07 3.44
C LEU A 277 15.78 12.24 4.15
N ALA A 278 16.08 12.42 5.44
CA ALA A 278 15.63 13.61 6.14
C ALA A 278 16.22 14.88 5.50
N LYS A 279 15.40 15.95 5.44
CA LYS A 279 15.78 17.22 4.81
C LYS A 279 17.08 17.76 5.42
N GLY A 280 18.03 18.11 4.55
CA GLY A 280 19.33 18.67 4.94
C GLY A 280 20.39 17.64 5.33
N ILE A 281 20.07 16.34 5.31
CA ILE A 281 21.06 15.28 5.54
C ILE A 281 21.78 14.95 4.22
N ARG A 282 23.10 14.85 4.31
CA ARG A 282 23.96 14.21 3.32
C ARG A 282 24.52 12.93 3.95
N PRO A 283 24.34 11.74 3.35
CA PRO A 283 24.90 10.52 3.90
C PRO A 283 26.41 10.65 4.09
N LEU A 284 26.91 10.25 5.26
CA LEU A 284 28.35 10.24 5.56
C LEU A 284 29.01 8.92 5.18
N VAL A 285 28.21 7.91 4.87
CA VAL A 285 28.62 6.56 4.54
C VAL A 285 28.84 6.41 3.03
N ALA A 286 29.96 5.79 2.67
CA ALA A 286 30.33 5.54 1.28
C ALA A 286 29.55 4.36 0.65
N LYS A 287 28.91 3.50 1.46
CA LYS A 287 28.20 2.32 1.00
C LYS A 287 26.94 2.05 1.81
N VAL A 288 25.81 1.89 1.12
CA VAL A 288 24.55 1.43 1.71
C VAL A 288 24.54 -0.11 1.75
N ARG A 289 24.11 -0.67 2.87
CA ARG A 289 24.06 -2.11 3.12
C ARG A 289 22.69 -2.65 2.69
N THR A 290 22.62 -3.15 1.47
CA THR A 290 21.39 -3.73 0.88
C THR A 290 21.52 -5.23 0.59
N GLU A 291 22.67 -5.82 0.91
CA GLU A 291 23.00 -7.19 0.52
C GLU A 291 22.15 -8.22 1.28
N ALA A 292 21.47 -9.09 0.53
CA ALA A 292 20.81 -10.25 1.10
C ALA A 292 21.83 -11.34 1.50
N PRO A 293 21.62 -12.04 2.62
CA PRO A 293 22.50 -13.13 3.04
C PRO A 293 22.46 -14.28 2.03
N ALA A 294 23.56 -15.04 1.95
CA ALA A 294 23.54 -16.29 1.19
C ALA A 294 22.57 -17.27 1.86
N SER A 295 21.60 -17.76 1.09
CA SER A 295 20.58 -18.70 1.55
C SER A 295 20.24 -19.67 0.43
N ARG A 296 19.94 -20.93 0.81
CA ARG A 296 19.50 -21.98 -0.13
C ARG A 296 18.02 -21.88 -0.49
N LYS A 297 17.29 -20.93 0.10
CA LYS A 297 15.83 -20.79 -0.06
C LYS A 297 15.36 -19.39 -0.42
N LEU A 298 16.15 -18.36 -0.11
CA LEU A 298 15.79 -16.96 -0.33
C LEU A 298 16.32 -16.47 -1.68
N SER A 299 15.40 -16.05 -2.54
CA SER A 299 15.69 -15.35 -3.79
C SER A 299 15.17 -13.92 -3.71
N VAL A 300 16.01 -12.94 -4.03
CA VAL A 300 15.70 -11.50 -3.93
C VAL A 300 15.91 -10.81 -5.28
N LEU A 301 14.84 -10.19 -5.79
CA LEU A 301 14.85 -9.26 -6.92
C LEU A 301 14.69 -7.83 -6.40
N THR A 302 15.59 -6.92 -6.78
CA THR A 302 15.47 -5.49 -6.44
C THR A 302 15.37 -4.65 -7.70
N ALA A 303 14.64 -3.54 -7.61
CA ALA A 303 14.40 -2.64 -8.74
C ALA A 303 15.65 -1.93 -9.26
N SER A 304 16.63 -1.70 -8.41
CA SER A 304 17.87 -1.00 -8.74
C SER A 304 19.04 -1.51 -7.90
N SER A 305 20.26 -1.10 -8.26
CA SER A 305 21.40 -1.19 -7.34
C SER A 305 21.26 -0.21 -6.16
N ALA A 306 22.19 -0.29 -5.20
CA ALA A 306 22.20 0.55 -4.00
C ALA A 306 22.50 2.03 -4.31
N GLU A 307 23.07 2.33 -5.47
CA GLU A 307 23.49 3.67 -5.91
C GLU A 307 22.54 4.29 -6.95
N GLU A 308 21.64 3.48 -7.53
CA GLU A 308 20.73 3.89 -8.59
C GLU A 308 19.36 4.35 -8.06
N VAL A 309 18.57 4.97 -8.94
CA VAL A 309 17.23 5.48 -8.64
C VAL A 309 16.17 4.68 -9.44
N ALA A 310 15.45 3.82 -8.74
CA ALA A 310 14.14 3.34 -9.14
C ALA A 310 13.10 4.47 -9.13
N GLY A 311 12.35 4.53 -10.22
CA GLY A 311 11.37 5.58 -10.48
C GLY A 311 10.16 5.01 -11.21
N SER A 312 9.14 5.85 -11.36
CA SER A 312 7.87 5.49 -11.97
C SER A 312 7.91 5.50 -13.50
N LEU A 313 6.87 4.91 -14.10
CA LEU A 313 6.55 4.97 -15.52
C LEU A 313 5.16 5.60 -15.67
N GLU A 314 5.09 6.93 -15.62
CA GLU A 314 3.83 7.69 -15.57
C GLU A 314 2.83 7.27 -16.64
N LYS A 315 3.25 7.08 -17.89
CA LYS A 315 2.35 6.67 -18.99
C LYS A 315 1.62 5.34 -18.74
N LYS A 316 2.18 4.50 -17.88
CA LYS A 316 1.62 3.20 -17.48
C LYS A 316 1.03 3.24 -16.07
N GLY A 317 1.33 4.27 -15.30
CA GLY A 317 0.86 4.46 -13.94
C GLY A 317 1.30 3.35 -12.97
N HIS A 318 2.58 2.95 -13.08
CA HIS A 318 3.23 1.96 -12.23
C HIS A 318 4.67 2.36 -11.94
N GLY A 319 5.30 1.72 -10.94
CA GLY A 319 6.76 1.67 -10.83
C GLY A 319 7.39 1.08 -12.10
N LEU A 320 8.54 1.59 -12.55
CA LEU A 320 9.18 1.09 -13.77
C LEU A 320 9.55 -0.39 -13.64
N PHE A 321 10.09 -0.79 -12.48
CA PHE A 321 10.42 -2.17 -12.21
C PHE A 321 9.16 -3.02 -12.14
N THR A 322 8.15 -2.60 -11.37
CA THR A 322 6.89 -3.35 -11.25
C THR A 322 6.21 -3.55 -12.59
N TYR A 323 6.09 -2.51 -13.42
CA TYR A 323 5.52 -2.65 -14.76
C TYR A 323 6.19 -3.77 -15.56
N TYR A 324 7.53 -3.78 -15.65
CA TYR A 324 8.25 -4.82 -16.39
C TYR A 324 8.26 -6.17 -15.68
N LEU A 325 8.22 -6.21 -14.35
CA LEU A 325 8.05 -7.45 -13.59
C LEU A 325 6.75 -8.13 -14.00
N LEU A 326 5.65 -7.38 -14.03
CA LEU A 326 4.34 -7.88 -14.43
C LEU A 326 4.31 -8.30 -15.91
N LYS A 327 4.90 -7.52 -16.83
CA LYS A 327 5.06 -7.92 -18.24
C LYS A 327 5.86 -9.22 -18.41
N GLY A 328 6.94 -9.36 -17.63
CA GLY A 328 7.75 -10.57 -17.61
C GLY A 328 6.94 -11.78 -17.15
N LEU A 329 6.15 -11.63 -16.08
CA LEU A 329 5.24 -12.66 -15.60
C LEU A 329 4.12 -12.99 -16.59
N GLN A 330 3.68 -12.05 -17.44
CA GLN A 330 2.74 -12.32 -18.55
C GLN A 330 3.35 -13.16 -19.69
N GLY A 331 4.63 -13.56 -19.58
CA GLY A 331 5.33 -14.40 -20.55
C GLY A 331 6.30 -13.65 -21.46
N GLU A 332 6.48 -12.33 -21.31
CA GLU A 332 7.53 -11.64 -22.09
C GLU A 332 8.95 -12.03 -21.65
N ALA A 333 9.09 -12.61 -20.46
CA ALA A 333 10.35 -13.15 -19.96
C ALA A 333 10.62 -14.58 -20.41
N ASP A 334 9.65 -15.31 -20.97
CA ASP A 334 9.81 -16.69 -21.45
C ASP A 334 10.70 -16.71 -22.70
N ALA A 335 12.00 -16.90 -22.49
CA ALA A 335 13.01 -16.70 -23.53
C ALA A 335 13.15 -17.93 -24.43
N ASP A 336 12.99 -19.12 -23.84
CA ASP A 336 13.07 -20.39 -24.54
C ASP A 336 11.73 -20.90 -25.08
N LYS A 337 10.62 -20.23 -24.71
CA LYS A 337 9.24 -20.51 -25.11
C LYS A 337 8.72 -21.83 -24.56
N ASP A 338 9.22 -22.27 -23.40
CA ASP A 338 8.75 -23.47 -22.70
C ASP A 338 7.43 -23.25 -21.93
N LYS A 339 6.88 -22.03 -21.96
CA LYS A 339 5.67 -21.56 -21.27
C LYS A 339 5.80 -21.44 -19.75
N HIS A 340 7.02 -21.46 -19.23
CA HIS A 340 7.33 -21.15 -17.85
C HIS A 340 8.27 -19.94 -17.83
N VAL A 341 8.33 -19.26 -16.69
CA VAL A 341 9.31 -18.19 -16.48
C VAL A 341 10.13 -18.54 -15.25
N THR A 342 11.43 -18.70 -15.46
CA THR A 342 12.39 -18.88 -14.37
C THR A 342 12.85 -17.53 -13.79
N LEU A 343 13.41 -17.55 -12.58
CA LEU A 343 14.04 -16.36 -11.99
C LEU A 343 15.17 -15.80 -12.87
N ALA A 344 15.97 -16.67 -13.49
CA ALA A 344 17.05 -16.27 -14.38
C ALA A 344 16.54 -15.54 -15.64
N GLU A 345 15.51 -16.10 -16.28
CA GLU A 345 14.87 -15.49 -17.43
C GLU A 345 14.22 -14.15 -17.10
N LEU A 346 13.49 -14.11 -15.98
CA LEU A 346 12.87 -12.89 -15.50
C LEU A 346 13.92 -11.80 -15.24
N HIS A 347 15.03 -12.14 -14.59
CA HIS A 347 16.11 -11.18 -14.33
C HIS A 347 16.77 -10.69 -15.62
N ALA A 348 17.05 -11.58 -16.57
CA ALA A 348 17.61 -11.21 -17.87
C ALA A 348 16.68 -10.27 -18.65
N TYR A 349 15.37 -10.56 -18.65
CA TYR A 349 14.35 -9.70 -19.25
C TYR A 349 14.30 -8.33 -18.57
N LEU A 350 14.22 -8.32 -17.24
CA LEU A 350 14.16 -7.09 -16.43
C LEU A 350 15.40 -6.22 -16.67
N GLY A 351 16.60 -6.80 -16.65
CA GLY A 351 17.86 -6.10 -16.90
C GLY A 351 17.86 -5.39 -18.26
N LYS A 352 17.32 -6.02 -19.31
CA LYS A 352 17.21 -5.41 -20.64
C LYS A 352 16.13 -4.34 -20.71
N SER A 353 14.92 -4.66 -20.24
CA SER A 353 13.72 -3.83 -20.43
C SER A 353 13.73 -2.60 -19.52
N VAL A 354 14.05 -2.78 -18.23
CA VAL A 354 14.13 -1.69 -17.25
C VAL A 354 15.28 -0.74 -17.61
N ALA A 355 16.49 -1.25 -17.89
CA ALA A 355 17.62 -0.39 -18.23
C ALA A 355 17.36 0.42 -19.52
N LYS A 356 16.73 -0.20 -20.54
CA LYS A 356 16.35 0.51 -21.76
C LYS A 356 15.35 1.63 -21.47
N ALA A 357 14.29 1.35 -20.72
CA ALA A 357 13.26 2.33 -20.42
C ALA A 357 13.74 3.45 -19.48
N ALA A 358 14.58 3.12 -18.50
CA ALA A 358 15.24 4.08 -17.62
C ALA A 358 16.14 5.04 -18.41
N ARG A 359 16.94 4.52 -19.36
CA ARG A 359 17.78 5.37 -20.24
C ARG A 359 16.97 6.35 -21.08
N LEU A 360 15.79 5.95 -21.56
CA LEU A 360 14.88 6.85 -22.29
C LEU A 360 14.33 8.00 -21.41
N GLN A 361 14.41 7.86 -20.09
CA GLN A 361 14.08 8.89 -19.09
C GLN A 361 15.33 9.57 -18.51
N ASN A 362 16.51 9.41 -19.14
CA ASN A 362 17.79 9.96 -18.69
C ASN A 362 18.22 9.54 -17.27
N ARG A 363 17.94 8.29 -16.89
CA ARG A 363 18.36 7.71 -15.61
C ARG A 363 18.91 6.31 -15.76
N GLU A 364 19.65 5.86 -14.77
CA GLU A 364 20.14 4.48 -14.65
C GLU A 364 19.26 3.71 -13.65
N GLN A 365 18.86 2.51 -14.04
CA GLN A 365 18.14 1.58 -13.18
C GLN A 365 18.43 0.16 -13.69
N SER A 366 19.12 -0.62 -12.87
CA SER A 366 19.61 -1.95 -13.17
C SER A 366 19.09 -2.93 -12.11
N PRO A 367 18.02 -3.68 -12.41
CA PRO A 367 17.50 -4.68 -11.49
C PRO A 367 18.55 -5.71 -11.08
N GLN A 368 18.57 -6.05 -9.80
CA GLN A 368 19.51 -7.04 -9.25
C GLN A 368 18.77 -8.33 -8.88
N LEU A 369 19.46 -9.46 -9.01
CA LEU A 369 19.00 -10.77 -8.55
C LEU A 369 20.05 -11.40 -7.64
N LYS A 370 19.62 -11.77 -6.44
CA LYS A 370 20.30 -12.75 -5.60
C LYS A 370 19.43 -13.99 -5.51
N ALA A 371 19.69 -14.99 -6.35
CA ALA A 371 18.90 -16.22 -6.39
C ALA A 371 19.50 -17.31 -5.49
N ALA A 372 18.63 -18.01 -4.76
CA ALA A 372 18.96 -19.31 -4.18
C ALA A 372 19.02 -20.40 -5.27
N ASP A 373 18.04 -20.37 -6.18
CA ASP A 373 17.98 -21.22 -7.37
C ASP A 373 17.55 -20.35 -8.57
N PRO A 374 18.47 -20.03 -9.51
CA PRO A 374 18.13 -19.28 -10.72
C PRO A 374 17.13 -19.99 -11.64
N ALA A 375 17.05 -21.32 -11.59
CA ALA A 375 16.16 -22.13 -12.42
C ALA A 375 14.74 -22.27 -11.81
N LEU A 376 14.49 -21.61 -10.68
CA LEU A 376 13.19 -21.63 -10.02
C LEU A 376 12.09 -21.10 -10.95
N LYS A 377 11.14 -21.97 -11.31
CA LYS A 377 9.94 -21.63 -12.08
C LYS A 377 8.92 -20.88 -11.23
N LEU A 378 8.50 -19.71 -11.69
CA LEU A 378 7.52 -18.85 -11.01
C LEU A 378 6.08 -19.28 -11.30
N TYR A 379 5.82 -19.81 -12.48
CA TYR A 379 4.64 -20.57 -12.89
C TYR A 379 5.01 -21.70 -13.83
#